data_AF-M0MCN3-F1
#
_entry.id   AF-M0MCN3-F1
#
_cell.length_a   1.000
_cell.length_b   1.000
_cell.length_c   1.000
_cell.angle_alpha   90.00
_cell.angle_beta   90.00
_cell.angle_gamma   90.00
#
_symmetry.space_group_name_H-M   'P 1'
#
loop_
_entity.id
_entity.type
_entity.pdbx_description
1 polymer ?
#
loop_
_entity_poly.entity_id
_entity_poly.type
_entity_poly.pdbx_seq_one_letter_code
_entity_poly.pdbx_strand_id
1 'polypeptide(L)'
;MTADGRNVINETHRAGLDHGDGVGDLTESSQHIFAVEVARRYLEAEHVNNDDKSAVETRPYYGTNDGRRLDLVGLDADGEIVVAIEAERSNQDRRSAAPADFDKMAATGCEEAIWVVMSRSEGHEILAALNDPKDGNPRVENTYSDETPLSGVTIDTAGLTDVYPVEHLRDELDLEE
;
A
#
# COMPACT_ATOMS: atom_id res chain seq x y z
N MET A 1 23.24 6.42 -12.65
CA MET A 1 24.13 7.08 -11.67
C MET A 1 24.24 6.18 -10.44
N THR A 2 25.43 5.99 -9.88
CA THR A 2 25.65 5.17 -8.68
C THR A 2 25.29 5.95 -7.41
N ALA A 3 24.99 5.22 -6.32
CA ALA A 3 24.61 5.80 -5.03
C ALA A 3 25.66 6.80 -4.49
N ASP A 4 26.95 6.57 -4.75
CA ASP A 4 28.04 7.47 -4.34
C ASP A 4 28.04 8.82 -5.06
N GLY A 5 27.49 8.89 -6.28
CA GLY A 5 27.42 10.15 -7.03
C GLY A 5 26.45 11.17 -6.43
N ARG A 6 25.45 10.71 -5.67
CA ARG A 6 24.39 11.56 -5.10
C ARG A 6 24.82 12.33 -3.85
N ASN A 7 25.76 11.81 -3.05
CA ASN A 7 26.24 12.48 -1.84
C ASN A 7 27.13 13.71 -2.11
N VAL A 8 27.66 13.86 -3.33
CA VAL A 8 28.57 14.95 -3.69
C VAL A 8 27.82 16.26 -4.00
N ILE A 9 26.56 16.13 -4.43
CA ILE A 9 25.69 17.26 -4.72
C ILE A 9 24.82 17.45 -3.49
N ASN A 10 25.23 18.38 -2.63
CA ASN A 10 24.54 18.77 -1.40
C ASN A 10 23.18 19.45 -1.72
N GLU A 11 22.29 18.69 -2.34
CA GLU A 11 20.95 19.10 -2.71
C GLU A 11 20.03 18.69 -1.56
N THR A 12 19.68 19.69 -0.75
CA THR A 12 18.70 19.52 0.32
C THR A 12 17.38 19.08 -0.30
N HIS A 13 16.87 17.94 0.16
CA HIS A 13 15.64 17.31 -0.28
C HIS A 13 14.52 18.33 -0.52
N ARG A 14 14.09 18.46 -1.78
CA ARG A 14 12.79 19.03 -2.11
C ARG A 14 11.88 17.90 -2.54
N ALA A 15 10.93 17.56 -1.67
CA ALA A 15 9.74 16.85 -2.10
C ALA A 15 9.05 17.68 -3.19
N GLY A 16 8.70 17.04 -4.31
CA GLY A 16 7.87 17.64 -5.36
C GLY A 16 8.61 18.29 -6.54
N LEU A 17 9.77 17.78 -6.97
CA LEU A 17 10.41 18.20 -8.22
C LEU A 17 10.82 16.99 -9.09
N ASP A 18 9.83 16.23 -9.53
CA ASP A 18 9.76 15.52 -10.82
C ASP A 18 8.41 14.75 -10.82
N HIS A 19 7.51 15.02 -11.77
CA HIS A 19 6.05 14.89 -11.59
C HIS A 19 5.28 14.00 -12.60
N GLY A 20 4.20 13.38 -12.11
CA GLY A 20 2.97 12.98 -12.82
C GLY A 20 2.13 11.92 -12.04
N ASP A 21 0.82 12.12 -11.88
CA ASP A 21 -0.10 11.03 -11.45
C ASP A 21 0.11 9.82 -12.38
N GLY A 22 0.28 8.63 -11.80
CA GLY A 22 0.57 7.41 -12.55
C GLY A 22 2.05 7.12 -12.86
N VAL A 23 2.99 8.00 -12.49
CA VAL A 23 4.44 7.74 -12.64
C VAL A 23 5.12 7.84 -11.28
N GLY A 24 5.70 6.71 -10.84
CA GLY A 24 6.47 6.61 -9.58
C GLY A 24 7.69 7.54 -9.54
N ASP A 25 8.19 7.82 -8.34
CA ASP A 25 9.38 8.65 -8.14
C ASP A 25 10.65 7.96 -8.69
N LEU A 26 11.55 8.72 -9.33
CA LEU A 26 12.85 8.23 -9.84
C LEU A 26 13.76 7.61 -8.75
N THR A 27 13.46 7.86 -7.48
CA THR A 27 14.14 7.31 -6.31
C THR A 27 13.44 6.10 -5.69
N GLU A 28 12.30 5.66 -6.24
CA GLU A 28 11.59 4.49 -5.75
C GLU A 28 12.42 3.21 -5.87
N SER A 29 12.29 2.37 -4.85
CA SER A 29 12.93 1.05 -4.86
C SER A 29 12.24 0.17 -5.88
N SER A 30 13.03 -0.65 -6.59
CA SER A 30 12.51 -1.69 -7.47
C SER A 30 11.56 -2.66 -6.75
N GLN A 31 11.71 -2.85 -5.44
CA GLN A 31 10.77 -3.67 -4.64
C GLN A 31 9.38 -3.04 -4.54
N HIS A 32 9.31 -1.72 -4.34
CA HIS A 32 8.05 -1.00 -4.24
C HIS A 32 7.36 -0.95 -5.60
N ILE A 33 8.09 -0.59 -6.66
CA ILE A 33 7.57 -0.61 -8.03
C ILE A 33 7.03 -2.00 -8.40
N PHE A 34 7.76 -3.06 -8.03
CA PHE A 34 7.32 -4.43 -8.23
C PHE A 34 6.03 -4.75 -7.45
N ALA A 35 5.95 -4.41 -6.17
CA ALA A 35 4.76 -4.64 -5.35
C ALA A 35 3.53 -3.88 -5.88
N VAL A 36 3.69 -2.61 -6.27
CA VAL A 36 2.62 -1.81 -6.87
C VAL A 36 2.12 -2.42 -8.18
N GLU A 37 3.02 -2.90 -9.05
CA GLU A 37 2.62 -3.53 -10.32
C GLU A 37 1.89 -4.87 -10.11
N VAL A 38 2.36 -5.71 -9.19
CA VAL A 38 1.65 -6.95 -8.84
C VAL A 38 0.26 -6.63 -8.27
N ALA A 39 0.19 -5.67 -7.34
CA ALA A 39 -1.07 -5.23 -6.76
C ALA A 39 -2.04 -4.64 -7.80
N ARG A 40 -1.53 -3.89 -8.77
CA ARG A 40 -2.34 -3.33 -9.87
C ARG A 40 -2.99 -4.43 -10.69
N ARG A 41 -2.23 -5.47 -11.06
CA ARG A 41 -2.76 -6.62 -11.82
C ARG A 41 -3.79 -7.40 -11.02
N TYR A 42 -3.54 -7.63 -9.74
CA TYR A 42 -4.50 -8.25 -8.83
C TYR A 42 -5.80 -7.43 -8.78
N LEU A 43 -5.71 -6.12 -8.55
CA LEU A 43 -6.87 -5.23 -8.51
C LEU A 43 -7.64 -5.22 -9.85
N GLU A 44 -6.93 -5.27 -10.97
CA GLU A 44 -7.55 -5.39 -12.29
C GLU A 44 -8.31 -6.72 -12.47
N ALA A 45 -7.70 -7.83 -12.08
CA ALA A 45 -8.30 -9.16 -12.17
C ALA A 45 -9.54 -9.28 -11.27
N GLU A 46 -9.39 -8.97 -9.98
CA GLU A 46 -10.40 -9.24 -8.97
C GLU A 46 -11.53 -8.20 -8.93
N HIS A 47 -11.25 -6.94 -9.29
CA HIS A 47 -12.22 -5.86 -9.15
C HIS A 47 -12.66 -5.25 -10.48
N VAL A 48 -11.72 -4.94 -11.39
CA VAL A 48 -12.08 -4.24 -12.64
C VAL A 48 -12.68 -5.18 -13.68
N ASN A 49 -12.15 -6.39 -13.79
CA ASN A 49 -12.63 -7.40 -14.73
C ASN A 49 -13.77 -8.25 -14.16
N ASN A 50 -14.22 -7.94 -12.95
CA ASN A 50 -15.29 -8.64 -12.25
C ASN A 50 -16.53 -7.76 -12.16
N ASP A 51 -17.57 -8.08 -12.95
CA ASP A 51 -18.81 -7.30 -13.02
C ASP A 51 -19.56 -7.19 -11.67
N ASP A 52 -19.23 -8.04 -10.68
CA ASP A 52 -19.82 -7.99 -9.33
C ASP A 52 -19.11 -7.00 -8.39
N LYS A 53 -18.02 -6.35 -8.83
CA LYS A 53 -17.22 -5.42 -8.02
C LYS A 53 -17.39 -3.96 -8.46
N SER A 54 -17.08 -3.03 -7.55
CA SER A 54 -17.37 -1.60 -7.68
C SER A 54 -16.33 -0.81 -8.50
N ALA A 55 -15.09 -1.31 -8.63
CA ALA A 55 -14.03 -0.60 -9.34
C ALA A 55 -14.09 -0.85 -10.86
N VAL A 56 -13.83 0.18 -11.66
CA VAL A 56 -13.79 0.12 -13.14
C VAL A 56 -12.45 0.57 -13.74
N GLU A 57 -11.59 1.20 -12.93
CA GLU A 57 -10.26 1.66 -13.33
C GLU A 57 -9.29 1.53 -12.16
N THR A 58 -8.02 1.22 -12.44
CA THR A 58 -6.94 1.30 -11.45
C THR A 58 -6.03 2.49 -11.75
N ARG A 59 -5.56 3.19 -10.70
CA ARG A 59 -4.59 4.28 -10.83
C ARG A 59 -3.47 4.17 -9.80
N PRO A 60 -2.22 3.93 -10.23
CA PRO A 60 -1.08 3.97 -9.32
C PRO A 60 -0.70 5.43 -9.02
N TYR A 61 -0.02 5.64 -7.88
CA TYR A 61 0.54 6.93 -7.46
C TYR A 61 -0.50 8.06 -7.46
N TYR A 62 -1.67 7.80 -6.87
CA TYR A 62 -2.83 8.69 -6.90
C TYR A 62 -2.74 9.79 -5.83
N GLY A 63 -2.76 11.06 -6.25
CA GLY A 63 -2.77 12.20 -5.33
C GLY A 63 -4.12 12.39 -4.63
N THR A 64 -4.11 12.54 -3.30
CA THR A 64 -5.29 12.87 -2.50
C THR A 64 -5.43 14.38 -2.31
N ASN A 65 -6.64 14.86 -2.01
CA ASN A 65 -6.96 16.30 -1.89
C ASN A 65 -6.16 17.05 -0.81
N ASP A 66 -5.57 16.34 0.14
CA ASP A 66 -4.71 16.88 1.19
C ASP A 66 -3.22 16.95 0.80
N GLY A 67 -2.89 16.63 -0.46
CA GLY A 67 -1.54 16.65 -1.00
C GLY A 67 -0.69 15.42 -0.64
N ARG A 68 -1.29 14.38 -0.05
CA ARG A 68 -0.66 13.06 0.12
C ARG A 68 -0.88 12.22 -1.15
N ARG A 69 -0.22 11.05 -1.21
CA ARG A 69 -0.29 10.13 -2.35
C ARG A 69 -0.56 8.72 -1.84
N LEU A 70 -1.50 8.04 -2.47
CA LEU A 70 -1.75 6.61 -2.34
C LEU A 70 -0.95 5.85 -3.39
N ASP A 71 -0.43 4.68 -3.04
CA ASP A 71 0.37 3.90 -3.98
C ASP A 71 -0.45 3.35 -5.15
N LEU A 72 -1.69 2.93 -4.87
CA LEU A 72 -2.63 2.44 -5.86
C LEU A 72 -4.07 2.61 -5.38
N VAL A 73 -4.96 2.99 -6.29
CA VAL A 73 -6.41 3.05 -6.04
C VAL A 73 -7.20 2.30 -7.11
N GLY A 74 -8.33 1.74 -6.70
CA GLY A 74 -9.42 1.33 -7.58
C GLY A 74 -10.52 2.38 -7.53
N LEU A 75 -10.91 2.89 -8.69
CA LEU A 75 -11.93 3.93 -8.85
C LEU A 75 -13.22 3.33 -9.40
N ASP A 76 -14.35 3.78 -8.90
CA ASP A 76 -15.66 3.48 -9.50
C ASP A 76 -15.95 4.34 -10.74
N ALA A 77 -17.14 4.17 -11.32
CA ALA A 77 -17.56 4.91 -12.51
C ALA A 77 -17.72 6.43 -12.29
N ASP A 78 -17.90 6.87 -11.04
CA ASP A 78 -17.99 8.27 -10.66
C ASP A 78 -16.60 8.88 -10.34
N GLY A 79 -15.57 8.03 -10.26
CA GLY A 79 -14.20 8.41 -9.96
C GLY A 79 -13.89 8.45 -8.47
N GLU A 80 -14.75 7.86 -7.63
CA GLU A 80 -14.55 7.74 -6.19
C GLU A 80 -13.66 6.53 -5.86
N ILE A 81 -12.88 6.64 -4.79
CA ILE A 81 -11.97 5.57 -4.35
C ILE A 81 -12.76 4.49 -3.64
N VAL A 82 -12.93 3.33 -4.28
CA VAL A 82 -13.59 2.15 -3.68
C VAL A 82 -12.58 1.15 -3.13
N VAL A 83 -11.36 1.12 -3.66
CA VAL A 83 -10.24 0.34 -3.10
C VAL A 83 -9.01 1.23 -2.95
N ALA A 84 -8.36 1.19 -1.79
CA ALA A 84 -7.07 1.81 -1.56
C ALA A 84 -6.02 0.74 -1.25
N ILE A 85 -4.85 0.83 -1.88
CA ILE A 85 -3.74 -0.08 -1.67
C ILE A 85 -2.47 0.71 -1.30
N GLU A 86 -1.77 0.25 -0.27
CA GLU A 86 -0.40 0.67 0.07
C GLU A 86 0.58 -0.49 -0.07
N ALA A 87 1.68 -0.27 -0.79
CA ALA A 87 2.73 -1.23 -1.03
C ALA A 87 3.91 -0.96 -0.09
N GLU A 88 3.84 -1.56 1.09
CA GLU A 88 4.75 -1.26 2.18
C GLU A 88 6.11 -1.95 2.02
N ARG A 89 7.17 -1.18 2.33
CA ARG A 89 8.55 -1.67 2.39
C ARG A 89 9.01 -1.85 3.83
N SER A 90 10.04 -2.68 4.05
CA SER A 90 10.83 -2.62 5.29
C SER A 90 11.53 -1.27 5.42
N ASN A 91 11.07 -0.45 6.37
CA ASN A 91 11.70 0.80 6.76
C ASN A 91 11.77 0.93 8.29
N GLN A 92 12.79 1.65 8.79
CA GLN A 92 13.02 1.84 10.22
C GLN A 92 12.02 2.79 10.88
N ASP A 93 11.28 3.57 10.09
CA ASP A 93 10.28 4.54 10.56
C ASP A 93 8.85 3.98 10.60
N ARG A 94 8.67 2.66 10.38
CA ARG A 94 7.35 2.01 10.26
C ARG A 94 6.36 2.32 11.38
N ARG A 95 6.82 2.42 12.63
CA ARG A 95 5.95 2.79 13.79
C ARG A 95 5.35 4.20 13.69
N SER A 96 5.85 5.04 12.78
CA SER A 96 5.29 6.35 12.46
C SER A 96 4.65 6.36 11.07
N ALA A 97 5.27 5.71 10.09
CA ALA A 97 4.78 5.67 8.71
C ALA A 97 3.49 4.85 8.58
N ALA A 98 3.45 3.63 9.12
CA ALA A 98 2.29 2.75 8.95
C ALA A 98 1.00 3.34 9.55
N PRO A 99 0.99 3.94 10.76
CA PRO A 99 -0.21 4.64 11.25
C PRO A 99 -0.62 5.84 10.37
N ALA A 100 0.34 6.55 9.77
CA ALA A 100 0.03 7.69 8.90
C ALA A 100 -0.59 7.25 7.56
N ASP A 101 -0.09 6.16 6.98
CA ASP A 101 -0.64 5.57 5.76
C ASP A 101 -1.97 4.85 6.02
N PHE A 102 -2.13 4.23 7.19
CA PHE A 102 -3.43 3.75 7.67
C PHE A 102 -4.45 4.90 7.72
N ASP A 103 -4.12 6.00 8.40
CA ASP A 103 -5.04 7.13 8.56
C ASP A 103 -5.31 7.81 7.20
N LYS A 104 -4.35 7.73 6.25
CA LYS A 104 -4.49 8.20 4.87
C LYS A 104 -5.54 7.38 4.11
N MET A 105 -5.44 6.04 4.16
CA MET A 105 -6.43 5.16 3.54
C MET A 105 -7.79 5.28 4.23
N ALA A 106 -7.83 5.27 5.56
CA ALA A 106 -9.09 5.41 6.31
C ALA A 106 -9.84 6.71 5.98
N ALA A 107 -9.14 7.79 5.64
CA ALA A 107 -9.74 9.06 5.29
C ALA A 107 -10.42 9.08 3.91
N THR A 108 -10.15 8.10 3.03
CA THR A 108 -10.85 7.99 1.74
C THR A 108 -12.28 7.47 1.91
N GLY A 109 -12.52 6.68 2.97
CA GLY A 109 -13.80 5.99 3.16
C GLY A 109 -14.04 4.84 2.18
N CYS A 110 -12.97 4.32 1.55
CA CYS A 110 -13.04 3.21 0.61
C CYS A 110 -13.61 1.94 1.26
N GLU A 111 -14.16 1.06 0.41
CA GLU A 111 -14.74 -0.21 0.83
C GLU A 111 -13.65 -1.19 1.26
N GLU A 112 -12.52 -1.20 0.55
CA GLU A 112 -11.39 -2.11 0.79
C GLU A 112 -10.08 -1.32 0.93
N ALA A 113 -9.33 -1.59 2.00
CA ALA A 113 -8.06 -0.93 2.31
C ALA A 113 -6.98 -2.00 2.51
N ILE A 114 -6.22 -2.27 1.44
CA ILE A 114 -5.37 -3.46 1.32
C ILE A 114 -3.90 -3.07 1.46
N TRP A 115 -3.14 -3.84 2.24
CA TRP A 115 -1.70 -3.67 2.38
C TRP A 115 -0.97 -4.78 1.63
N VAL A 116 -0.06 -4.40 0.73
CA VAL A 116 0.82 -5.35 0.04
C VAL A 116 2.21 -5.26 0.64
N VAL A 117 2.69 -6.38 1.18
CA VAL A 117 3.98 -6.47 1.88
C VAL A 117 4.92 -7.42 1.17
N MET A 118 6.23 -7.21 1.30
CA MET A 118 7.22 -8.06 0.62
C MET A 118 7.29 -9.48 1.20
N SER A 119 6.87 -9.67 2.45
CA SER A 119 6.84 -10.97 3.09
C SER A 119 5.78 -11.02 4.19
N ARG A 120 5.45 -12.25 4.60
CA ARG A 120 4.56 -12.48 5.73
C ARG A 120 5.06 -11.85 7.03
N SER A 121 6.36 -11.95 7.30
CA SER A 121 6.96 -11.36 8.50
C SER A 121 6.75 -9.84 8.52
N GLU A 122 6.92 -9.19 7.37
CA GLU A 122 6.66 -7.75 7.25
C GLU A 122 5.19 -7.38 7.44
N GLY A 123 4.26 -8.26 7.04
CA GLY A 123 2.84 -8.07 7.35
C GLY A 123 2.59 -8.04 8.85
N HIS A 124 3.17 -8.97 9.62
CA HIS A 124 3.07 -8.95 11.08
C HIS A 124 3.79 -7.75 11.71
N GLU A 125 4.92 -7.31 11.15
CA GLU A 125 5.58 -6.08 11.58
C GLU A 125 4.69 -4.84 11.38
N ILE A 126 3.86 -4.81 10.34
CA ILE A 126 2.85 -3.75 10.13
C ILE A 126 1.74 -3.83 11.16
N LEU A 127 1.20 -5.01 11.41
CA LEU A 127 0.18 -5.19 12.46
C LEU A 127 0.71 -4.77 13.84
N ALA A 128 1.95 -5.13 14.16
CA ALA A 128 2.62 -4.73 15.39
C ALA A 128 2.82 -3.20 15.45
N ALA A 129 3.21 -2.56 14.35
CA ALA A 129 3.36 -1.11 14.28
C ALA A 129 2.03 -0.35 14.41
N LEU A 130 0.93 -0.92 13.90
CA LEU A 130 -0.41 -0.37 14.05
C LEU A 130 -0.99 -0.61 15.45
N ASN A 131 -0.61 -1.69 16.12
CA ASN A 131 -1.01 -1.98 17.50
C ASN A 131 -0.21 -1.15 18.53
N ASP A 132 1.08 -0.98 18.32
CA ASP A 132 1.99 -0.21 19.17
C ASP A 132 2.68 0.89 18.35
N PRO A 133 1.96 1.96 17.95
CA PRO A 133 2.54 3.04 17.18
C PRO A 133 3.58 3.80 17.99
N LYS A 134 4.42 4.60 17.32
CA LYS A 134 5.38 5.47 18.00
C LYS A 134 4.65 6.56 18.81
N ASP A 135 3.59 7.10 18.22
CA ASP A 135 2.77 8.17 18.77
C ASP A 135 1.29 7.94 18.40
N GLY A 136 0.37 8.37 19.27
CA GLY A 136 -1.08 8.23 19.06
C GLY A 136 -1.66 6.90 19.53
N ASN A 137 -2.93 6.64 19.17
CA ASN A 137 -3.67 5.46 19.63
C ASN A 137 -3.42 4.26 18.72
N PRO A 138 -3.50 3.01 19.23
CA PRO A 138 -3.52 1.82 18.39
C PRO A 138 -4.62 1.90 17.30
N ARG A 139 -4.31 1.44 16.09
CA ARG A 139 -5.25 1.32 14.96
C ARG A 139 -5.88 -0.08 14.88
N VAL A 140 -5.19 -1.06 15.44
CA VAL A 140 -5.65 -2.45 15.56
C VAL A 140 -5.44 -2.94 16.99
N GLU A 141 -6.35 -3.77 17.51
CA GLU A 141 -6.31 -4.21 18.91
C GLU A 141 -5.47 -5.48 19.14
N ASN A 142 -5.36 -6.35 18.12
CA ASN A 142 -4.80 -7.69 18.28
C ASN A 142 -3.38 -7.82 17.70
N THR A 143 -2.47 -8.39 18.49
CA THR A 143 -1.19 -8.94 18.01
C THR A 143 -1.35 -10.44 17.79
N TYR A 144 -1.47 -10.85 16.53
CA TYR A 144 -1.38 -12.25 16.16
C TYR A 144 0.07 -12.73 16.30
N SER A 145 0.29 -14.04 16.46
CA SER A 145 1.64 -14.58 16.36
C SER A 145 2.14 -14.40 14.93
N ASP A 146 3.44 -14.18 14.73
CA ASP A 146 4.06 -14.19 13.40
C ASP A 146 3.84 -15.56 12.68
N GLU A 147 3.52 -16.61 13.45
CA GLU A 147 3.14 -17.94 13.01
C GLU A 147 1.66 -18.09 12.59
N THR A 148 0.83 -17.06 12.74
CA THR A 148 -0.52 -16.98 12.14
C THR A 148 -0.45 -16.57 10.66
N PRO A 149 -1.06 -17.32 9.72
CA PRO A 149 -1.21 -16.86 8.33
C PRO A 149 -1.97 -15.54 8.26
N LEU A 150 -1.53 -14.61 7.40
CA LEU A 150 -2.20 -13.31 7.26
C LEU A 150 -3.65 -13.44 6.78
N SER A 151 -3.97 -14.46 5.97
CA SER A 151 -5.36 -14.79 5.60
C SER A 151 -6.23 -15.27 6.78
N GLY A 152 -5.64 -15.64 7.91
CA GLY A 152 -6.35 -16.01 9.14
C GLY A 152 -6.48 -14.86 10.13
N VAL A 153 -5.98 -13.67 9.79
CA VAL A 153 -6.05 -12.47 10.60
C VAL A 153 -7.31 -11.71 10.18
N THR A 154 -8.32 -11.67 11.06
CA THR A 154 -9.53 -10.88 10.82
C THR A 154 -9.28 -9.44 11.23
N ILE A 155 -9.34 -8.53 10.27
CA ILE A 155 -9.24 -7.09 10.49
C ILE A 155 -10.34 -6.45 9.67
N ASP A 156 -11.18 -5.67 10.34
CA ASP A 156 -12.25 -4.92 9.69
C ASP A 156 -12.22 -3.51 10.26
N THR A 157 -11.32 -2.70 9.73
CA THR A 157 -11.14 -1.30 10.12
C THR A 157 -10.85 -0.46 8.89
N ALA A 158 -11.23 0.81 8.91
CA ALA A 158 -11.30 1.66 7.71
C ALA A 158 -9.97 1.82 6.94
N GLY A 159 -8.81 1.63 7.59
CA GLY A 159 -7.49 1.75 6.95
C GLY A 159 -6.77 0.40 6.76
N LEU A 160 -7.44 -0.72 7.07
CA LEU A 160 -6.90 -2.06 6.91
C LEU A 160 -8.03 -3.10 6.91
N THR A 161 -8.36 -3.60 5.72
CA THR A 161 -9.24 -4.75 5.52
C THR A 161 -8.42 -6.03 5.34
N ASP A 162 -7.33 -5.97 4.57
CA ASP A 162 -6.51 -7.15 4.28
C ASP A 162 -5.01 -6.83 4.18
N VAL A 163 -4.17 -7.85 4.44
CA VAL A 163 -2.72 -7.80 4.23
C VAL A 163 -2.28 -8.99 3.39
N TYR A 164 -1.68 -8.73 2.23
CA TYR A 164 -1.17 -9.77 1.34
C TYR A 164 0.35 -9.70 1.18
N PRO A 165 1.08 -10.81 1.35
CA PRO A 165 2.42 -10.94 0.80
C PRO A 165 2.36 -10.82 -0.73
N VAL A 166 3.29 -10.08 -1.34
CA VAL A 166 3.37 -9.90 -2.80
C VAL A 166 3.47 -11.22 -3.55
N GLU A 167 4.13 -12.23 -2.96
CA GLU A 167 4.21 -13.58 -3.53
C GLU A 167 2.84 -14.26 -3.59
N HIS A 168 1.96 -14.02 -2.62
CA HIS A 168 0.60 -14.55 -2.62
C HIS A 168 -0.18 -14.02 -3.83
N LEU A 169 -0.20 -12.70 -4.01
CA LEU A 169 -0.92 -12.08 -5.12
C LEU A 169 -0.38 -12.53 -6.49
N ARG A 170 0.95 -12.66 -6.60
CA ARG A 170 1.58 -13.17 -7.82
C ARG A 170 1.14 -14.61 -8.10
N ASP A 171 1.16 -15.46 -7.09
CA ASP A 171 0.80 -16.87 -7.24
C ASP A 171 -0.69 -17.04 -7.58
N GLU A 172 -1.58 -16.15 -7.10
CA GLU A 172 -2.98 -16.12 -7.52
C GLU A 172 -3.13 -15.73 -9.01
N LEU A 173 -2.43 -14.68 -9.45
CA LEU A 173 -2.44 -14.26 -10.86
C LEU A 173 -1.92 -15.35 -11.81
N ASP A 174 -0.88 -16.10 -11.41
CA ASP A 174 -0.33 -17.20 -12.21
C ASP A 174 -1.30 -18.40 -12.34
N LEU A 175 -2.32 -18.50 -11.47
CA LEU A 175 -3.35 -19.54 -11.54
C LEU A 175 -4.53 -19.17 -12.44
N GLU A 176 -4.64 -17.90 -12.82
CA GLU A 176 -5.71 -17.37 -13.68
C GLU A 176 -5.32 -17.21 -15.16
N GLU A 177 -4.04 -17.37 -15.50
CA GLU A 177 -3.52 -17.46 -16.89
C GLU A 177 -3.60 -18.88 -17.50
#